data_AF-A0A4V3CMJ1-F1
#
_entry.id   AF-A0A4V3CMJ1-F1
#
_cell.length_a   1.000
_cell.length_b   1.000
_cell.length_c   1.000
_cell.angle_alpha   90.00
_cell.angle_beta   90.00
_cell.angle_gamma   90.00
#
_symmetry.space_group_name_H-M   'P 1'
#
loop_
_entity.id
_entity.type
_entity.pdbx_description
1 polymer ?
#
loop_
_entity_poly.entity_id
_entity_poly.type
_entity_poly.pdbx_seq_one_letter_code
_entity_poly.pdbx_strand_id
1 'polypeptide(L)'
;MNDELVAGARAALSDAVHALVGMQVEHVERDGRQVPIPVDSLYDQLREASYGERADGGGARRPEPGSRAPGWSDALSLLELIDRRVGEWSIGAAAVPGRELTVRRLYALADNAWAPEEVGYVRRLARDIDTWAVRARRLLDDEHVWELRAPCPSCGETIVSGQDSAGETVSQYALRANLSSAECLACGMHWAPEYYRMLGQLIGAPTPDGVLE
;
A
#
# COMPACT_ATOMS: atom_id res chain seq x y z
N MET A 1 13.78 -10.34 -33.33
CA MET A 1 13.75 -9.00 -32.69
C MET A 1 12.35 -8.64 -32.21
N ASN A 2 11.29 -8.77 -33.01
CA ASN A 2 9.91 -8.47 -32.55
C ASN A 2 9.39 -9.47 -31.49
N ASP A 3 9.71 -10.76 -31.60
CA ASP A 3 9.24 -11.78 -30.64
C ASP A 3 9.82 -11.58 -29.22
N GLU A 4 11.06 -11.11 -29.10
CA GLU A 4 11.68 -10.82 -27.80
C GLU A 4 11.01 -9.62 -27.10
N LEU A 5 10.59 -8.61 -27.87
CA LEU A 5 9.89 -7.45 -27.32
C LEU A 5 8.50 -7.81 -26.80
N VAL A 6 7.79 -8.71 -27.51
CA VAL A 6 6.51 -9.27 -27.06
C VAL A 6 6.70 -10.11 -25.81
N ALA A 7 7.69 -11.01 -25.80
CA ALA A 7 7.98 -11.85 -24.64
C ALA A 7 8.28 -11.01 -23.39
N GLY A 8 9.12 -9.98 -23.51
CA GLY A 8 9.42 -9.06 -22.40
C GLY A 8 8.20 -8.26 -21.91
N ALA A 9 7.35 -7.78 -22.82
CA ALA A 9 6.13 -7.06 -22.43
C ALA A 9 5.12 -7.99 -21.74
N ARG A 10 4.99 -9.25 -22.19
CA ARG A 10 4.13 -10.25 -21.56
C ARG A 10 4.63 -10.66 -20.18
N ALA A 11 5.94 -10.85 -20.02
CA ALA A 11 6.55 -11.12 -18.72
C ALA A 11 6.24 -9.98 -17.74
N ALA A 12 6.49 -8.73 -18.13
CA ALA A 12 6.19 -7.56 -17.28
C ALA A 12 4.70 -7.46 -16.91
N LEU A 13 3.78 -7.77 -17.83
CA LEU A 13 2.35 -7.81 -17.52
C LEU A 13 2.01 -8.95 -16.55
N SER A 14 2.59 -10.14 -16.74
CA SER A 14 2.38 -11.27 -15.85
C SER A 14 2.90 -11.00 -14.44
N ASP A 15 4.07 -10.37 -14.32
CA ASP A 15 4.66 -9.97 -13.04
C ASP A 15 3.78 -8.93 -12.34
N ALA A 16 3.29 -7.91 -13.07
CA ALA A 16 2.40 -6.89 -12.50
C ALA A 16 1.06 -7.48 -12.03
N VAL A 17 0.46 -8.38 -12.82
CA VAL A 17 -0.76 -9.10 -12.42
C VAL A 17 -0.50 -9.96 -11.18
N HIS A 18 0.62 -10.68 -11.14
CA HIS A 18 0.99 -11.48 -9.97
C HIS A 18 1.25 -10.62 -8.73
N ALA A 19 1.86 -9.44 -8.88
CA ALA A 19 2.07 -8.51 -7.77
C ALA A 19 0.74 -8.03 -7.16
N LEU A 20 -0.31 -7.84 -7.96
CA LEU A 20 -1.61 -7.35 -7.49
C LEU A 20 -2.55 -8.46 -7.00
N VAL A 21 -2.70 -9.56 -7.76
CA VAL A 21 -3.70 -10.63 -7.52
C VAL A 21 -3.09 -12.02 -7.31
N GLY A 22 -1.76 -12.11 -7.23
CA GLY A 22 -1.03 -13.33 -6.87
C GLY A 22 -0.92 -13.50 -5.35
N MET A 23 -0.70 -14.74 -4.92
CA MET A 23 -0.40 -15.07 -3.53
C MET A 23 0.87 -14.35 -3.10
N GLN A 24 0.81 -13.66 -1.96
CA GLN A 24 1.96 -12.95 -1.41
C GLN A 24 2.62 -13.82 -0.33
N VAL A 25 3.88 -13.51 -0.02
CA VAL A 25 4.63 -14.14 1.06
C VAL A 25 5.12 -13.05 2.00
N GLU A 26 4.69 -13.11 3.24
CA GLU A 26 5.17 -12.26 4.32
C GLU A 26 6.17 -13.05 5.17
N HIS A 27 7.17 -12.39 5.75
CA HIS A 27 8.10 -13.04 6.67
C HIS A 27 7.75 -12.59 8.08
N VAL A 28 7.39 -13.55 8.94
CA VAL A 28 7.11 -13.30 10.35
C VAL A 28 8.21 -13.87 11.21
N GLU A 29 8.59 -13.13 12.25
CA GLU A 29 9.55 -13.62 13.23
C GLU A 29 8.88 -14.65 14.16
N ARG A 30 9.42 -15.86 14.19
CA ARG A 30 9.03 -16.92 15.11
C ARG A 30 10.27 -17.55 15.72
N ASP A 31 10.37 -17.50 17.05
CA ASP A 31 11.51 -18.03 17.81
C ASP A 31 12.88 -17.53 17.31
N GLY A 32 12.98 -16.23 16.97
CA GLY A 32 14.20 -15.59 16.49
C GLY A 32 14.57 -15.95 15.04
N ARG A 33 13.64 -16.49 14.26
CA ARG A 33 13.82 -16.81 12.84
C ARG A 33 12.70 -16.20 11.99
N GLN A 34 13.07 -15.67 10.84
CA GLN A 34 12.13 -15.22 9.82
C GLN A 34 11.54 -16.44 9.10
N VAL A 35 10.23 -16.63 9.21
CA VAL A 35 9.49 -17.72 8.56
C VAL A 35 8.54 -17.15 7.52
N PRO A 36 8.59 -17.62 6.26
CA PRO A 36 7.64 -17.18 5.24
C PRO A 36 6.25 -17.75 5.54
N ILE A 37 5.24 -16.90 5.58
CA ILE A 37 3.83 -17.26 5.63
C ILE A 37 3.13 -16.82 4.35
N PRO A 38 2.27 -17.66 3.76
CA PRO A 38 1.44 -17.23 2.64
C PRO A 38 0.38 -16.25 3.16
N VAL A 39 0.22 -15.12 2.47
CA VAL A 39 -0.82 -14.14 2.74
C VAL A 39 -1.64 -13.89 1.48
N ASP A 40 -2.86 -13.38 1.67
CA ASP A 40 -3.80 -13.12 0.58
C ASP A 40 -3.25 -12.08 -0.41
N SER A 41 -3.86 -11.99 -1.59
CA SER A 41 -3.42 -11.04 -2.61
C SER A 41 -3.63 -9.59 -2.17
N LEU A 42 -2.87 -8.64 -2.72
CA LEU A 42 -3.06 -7.22 -2.39
C LEU A 42 -4.48 -6.75 -2.73
N TYR A 43 -5.07 -7.28 -3.81
CA TYR A 43 -6.45 -6.99 -4.17
C TYR A 43 -7.45 -7.52 -3.13
N ASP A 44 -7.26 -8.74 -2.62
CA ASP A 44 -8.12 -9.30 -1.57
C ASP A 44 -7.97 -8.54 -0.25
N GLN A 45 -6.74 -8.20 0.13
CA GLN A 45 -6.45 -7.38 1.31
C GLN A 45 -7.08 -5.97 1.20
N LEU A 46 -6.99 -5.31 0.03
CA LEU A 46 -7.68 -4.03 -0.21
C LEU A 46 -9.18 -4.15 -0.05
N ARG A 47 -9.75 -5.26 -0.52
CA ARG A 47 -11.18 -5.53 -0.44
C ARG A 47 -11.62 -5.76 1.00
N GLU A 48 -10.88 -6.56 1.76
CA GLU A 48 -11.12 -6.75 3.20
C GLU A 48 -10.99 -5.43 3.96
N ALA A 49 -9.92 -4.68 3.70
CA ALA A 49 -9.73 -3.35 4.25
C ALA A 49 -10.93 -2.47 3.92
N SER A 50 -11.48 -2.49 2.71
CA SER A 50 -12.62 -1.64 2.31
C SER A 50 -13.97 -1.98 2.96
N TYR A 51 -14.16 -3.21 3.45
CA TYR A 51 -15.35 -3.60 4.21
C TYR A 51 -15.19 -3.37 5.71
N GLY A 52 -13.96 -3.08 6.15
CA GLY A 52 -13.57 -2.88 7.53
C GLY A 52 -13.55 -4.20 8.25
N GLU A 53 -12.82 -4.24 9.36
CA GLU A 53 -12.89 -5.34 10.28
C GLU A 53 -14.37 -5.58 10.67
N ARG A 54 -15.03 -6.50 9.96
CA ARG A 54 -16.01 -7.33 10.63
C ARG A 54 -15.18 -8.10 11.63
N ALA A 55 -15.24 -7.63 12.87
CA ALA A 55 -14.80 -8.36 14.03
C ALA A 55 -15.55 -9.70 14.09
N ASP A 56 -15.06 -10.67 13.33
CA ASP A 56 -15.36 -12.08 13.49
C ASP A 56 -14.21 -12.64 14.35
N GLY A 57 -14.39 -13.07 15.60
CA GLY A 57 -15.55 -13.21 16.43
C GLY A 57 -15.08 -13.86 17.73
N GLY A 58 -15.34 -13.22 18.87
CA GLY A 58 -14.92 -13.72 20.17
C GLY A 58 -15.35 -12.85 21.35
N GLY A 59 -16.53 -12.24 21.31
CA GLY A 59 -17.10 -11.58 22.48
C GLY A 59 -17.95 -10.38 22.13
N ALA A 60 -19.24 -10.46 22.48
CA ALA A 60 -20.22 -9.40 22.30
C ALA A 60 -19.75 -8.07 22.93
N ARG A 61 -19.27 -7.15 22.09
CA ARG A 61 -19.31 -5.71 22.37
C ARG A 61 -19.95 -5.01 21.19
N ARG A 62 -20.97 -4.22 21.51
CA ARG A 62 -21.71 -3.33 20.62
C ARG A 62 -20.71 -2.51 19.78
N PRO A 63 -20.95 -2.30 18.47
CA PRO A 63 -20.08 -1.45 17.67
C PRO A 63 -20.18 -0.03 18.23
N GLU A 64 -19.12 0.46 18.86
CA GLU A 64 -18.98 1.87 19.16
C GLU A 64 -18.81 2.62 17.82
N PRO A 65 -19.49 3.76 17.63
CA PRO A 65 -19.29 4.60 16.46
C PRO A 65 -17.93 5.29 16.57
N GLY A 66 -16.87 4.57 16.23
CA GLY A 66 -15.51 5.07 16.13
C GLY A 66 -15.26 5.65 14.72
N SER A 67 -14.65 6.83 14.67
CA SER A 67 -14.16 7.47 13.45
C SER A 67 -13.33 6.49 12.63
N ARG A 68 -13.73 6.26 11.37
CA ARG A 68 -13.02 5.39 10.43
C ARG A 68 -11.62 5.96 10.15
N ALA A 69 -10.60 5.10 10.10
CA ALA A 69 -9.24 5.52 9.81
C ALA A 69 -9.15 6.19 8.41
N PRO A 70 -8.34 7.24 8.21
CA PRO A 70 -8.29 8.00 6.95
C PRO A 70 -7.97 7.19 5.68
N GLY A 71 -7.21 6.09 5.80
CA GLY A 71 -6.80 5.26 4.64
C GLY A 71 -7.92 4.44 3.99
N TRP A 72 -9.09 4.35 4.63
CA TRP A 72 -10.19 3.48 4.21
C TRP A 72 -10.90 3.99 2.95
N SER A 73 -11.08 5.30 2.81
CA SER A 73 -11.63 5.92 1.61
C SER A 73 -10.69 5.79 0.41
N ASP A 74 -9.38 5.83 0.65
CA ASP A 74 -8.38 5.67 -0.40
C ASP A 74 -8.31 4.22 -0.90
N ALA A 75 -8.43 3.23 -0.01
CA ALA A 75 -8.51 1.82 -0.37
C ALA A 75 -9.76 1.53 -1.23
N LEU A 76 -10.94 2.02 -0.80
CA LEU A 76 -12.18 1.87 -1.58
C LEU A 76 -12.08 2.57 -2.95
N SER A 77 -11.55 3.79 -2.99
CA SER A 77 -11.37 4.54 -4.24
C SER A 77 -10.42 3.84 -5.21
N LEU A 78 -9.35 3.21 -4.69
CA LEU A 78 -8.43 2.42 -5.49
C LEU A 78 -9.11 1.14 -6.02
N LEU A 79 -9.90 0.46 -5.21
CA LEU A 79 -10.63 -0.73 -5.61
C LEU A 79 -11.65 -0.43 -6.73
N GLU A 80 -12.44 0.63 -6.57
CA GLU A 80 -13.37 1.09 -7.62
C GLU A 80 -12.64 1.48 -8.92
N LEU A 81 -11.46 2.12 -8.81
CA LEU A 81 -10.63 2.46 -9.95
C LEU A 81 -10.17 1.22 -10.71
N ILE A 82 -9.67 0.20 -9.99
CA ILE A 82 -9.21 -1.07 -10.56
C ILE A 82 -10.39 -1.75 -11.26
N ASP A 83 -11.51 -1.93 -10.58
CA ASP A 83 -12.69 -2.61 -11.12
C ASP A 83 -13.22 -1.94 -12.38
N ARG A 84 -13.32 -0.61 -12.37
CA ARG A 84 -13.77 0.16 -13.53
C ARG A 84 -12.80 0.01 -14.70
N ARG A 85 -11.49 0.20 -14.48
CA ARG A 85 -10.48 0.14 -15.55
C ARG A 85 -10.34 -1.26 -16.13
N VAL A 86 -10.30 -2.28 -15.27
CA VAL A 86 -10.29 -3.68 -15.70
C VAL A 86 -11.60 -4.04 -16.41
N GLY A 87 -12.73 -3.44 -16.03
CA GLY A 87 -14.00 -3.56 -16.72
C GLY A 87 -14.04 -2.94 -18.13
N GLU A 88 -13.25 -1.89 -18.37
CA GLU A 88 -13.08 -1.26 -19.68
C GLU A 88 -12.21 -2.13 -20.63
N TRP A 89 -11.35 -3.00 -20.08
CA TRP A 89 -10.44 -3.85 -20.86
C TRP A 89 -11.18 -5.08 -21.42
N SER A 90 -11.54 -5.04 -22.71
CA SER A 90 -12.34 -6.09 -23.37
C SER A 90 -11.49 -7.25 -23.89
N ILE A 91 -10.82 -7.99 -23.01
CA ILE A 91 -10.13 -9.23 -23.38
C ILE A 91 -10.86 -10.40 -22.72
N GLY A 92 -11.16 -11.40 -23.55
CA GLY A 92 -12.16 -12.44 -23.32
C GLY A 92 -12.14 -13.05 -21.93
N ALA A 93 -13.30 -13.49 -21.46
CA ALA A 93 -13.46 -14.06 -20.13
C ALA A 93 -12.70 -15.39 -20.01
N ALA A 94 -11.44 -15.36 -19.53
CA ALA A 94 -10.82 -16.56 -18.98
C ALA A 94 -11.46 -16.85 -17.61
N ALA A 95 -12.08 -18.01 -17.48
CA ALA A 95 -12.81 -18.40 -16.28
C ALA A 95 -11.91 -19.23 -15.36
N VAL A 96 -11.31 -18.61 -14.35
CA VAL A 96 -10.89 -19.34 -13.15
C VAL A 96 -12.12 -19.48 -12.25
N PRO A 97 -12.71 -20.68 -12.07
CA PRO A 97 -13.89 -20.86 -11.23
C PRO A 97 -13.59 -20.43 -9.79
N GLY A 98 -14.55 -19.76 -9.13
CA GLY A 98 -14.44 -19.36 -7.72
C GLY A 98 -13.76 -18.01 -7.44
N ARG A 99 -13.13 -17.34 -8.43
CA ARG A 99 -12.52 -16.00 -8.24
C ARG A 99 -13.46 -14.84 -8.63
N GLU A 100 -13.20 -13.63 -8.14
CA GLU A 100 -13.93 -12.43 -8.54
C GLU A 100 -13.71 -12.07 -10.02
N LEU A 101 -14.65 -11.33 -10.62
CA LEU A 101 -14.63 -11.02 -12.05
C LEU A 101 -13.40 -10.20 -12.46
N THR A 102 -13.00 -9.23 -11.64
CA THR A 102 -11.80 -8.40 -11.86
C THR A 102 -10.54 -9.24 -11.86
N VAL A 103 -10.37 -10.11 -10.86
CA VAL A 103 -9.23 -11.04 -10.77
C VAL A 103 -9.16 -11.94 -12.00
N ARG A 104 -10.29 -12.52 -12.43
CA ARG A 104 -10.36 -13.35 -13.65
C ARG A 104 -9.93 -12.60 -14.90
N ARG A 105 -10.40 -11.35 -15.05
CA ARG A 105 -10.02 -10.49 -16.19
C ARG A 105 -8.52 -10.16 -16.18
N LEU A 106 -7.93 -9.89 -15.02
CA LEU A 106 -6.50 -9.64 -14.91
C LEU A 106 -5.65 -10.85 -15.32
N TYR A 107 -6.03 -12.06 -14.91
CA TYR A 107 -5.36 -13.28 -15.40
C TYR A 107 -5.57 -13.46 -16.92
N ALA A 108 -6.78 -13.22 -17.43
CA ALA A 108 -7.05 -13.30 -18.86
C ALA A 108 -6.17 -12.35 -19.69
N LEU A 109 -5.85 -11.16 -19.15
CA LEU A 109 -4.94 -10.21 -19.80
C LEU A 109 -3.50 -10.71 -19.86
N ALA A 110 -3.01 -11.32 -18.78
CA ALA A 110 -1.67 -11.90 -18.72
C ALA A 110 -1.54 -13.11 -19.68
N ASP A 111 -2.59 -13.94 -19.75
CA ASP A 111 -2.62 -15.15 -20.58
C ASP A 111 -2.87 -14.86 -22.07
N ASN A 112 -3.32 -13.65 -22.41
CA ASN A 112 -3.65 -13.29 -23.79
C ASN A 112 -2.45 -13.42 -24.74
N ALA A 113 -2.73 -13.90 -25.96
CA ALA A 113 -1.75 -14.01 -27.03
C ALA A 113 -1.62 -12.68 -27.78
N TRP A 114 -0.83 -11.76 -27.21
CA TRP A 114 -0.60 -10.43 -27.77
C TRP A 114 0.22 -10.45 -29.06
N ALA A 115 -0.16 -9.62 -30.03
CA ALA A 115 0.56 -9.40 -31.27
C ALA A 115 1.74 -8.39 -31.08
N PRO A 116 2.78 -8.43 -31.94
CA PRO A 116 3.91 -7.50 -31.88
C PRO A 116 3.54 -6.01 -31.93
N GLU A 117 2.51 -5.65 -32.70
CA GLU A 117 1.98 -4.30 -32.79
C GLU A 117 1.31 -3.81 -31.50
N GLU A 118 0.92 -4.72 -30.61
CA GLU A 118 0.23 -4.41 -29.36
C GLU A 118 1.20 -4.20 -28.18
N VAL A 119 2.51 -4.40 -28.37
CA VAL A 119 3.54 -4.28 -27.31
C VAL A 119 3.43 -2.95 -26.55
N GLY A 120 3.15 -1.85 -27.25
CA GLY A 120 2.95 -0.54 -26.63
C GLY A 120 1.74 -0.48 -25.70
N TYR A 121 0.67 -1.21 -26.03
CA TYR A 121 -0.53 -1.32 -25.21
C TYR A 121 -0.29 -2.24 -24.00
N VAL A 122 0.33 -3.40 -24.19
CA VAL A 122 0.69 -4.34 -23.11
C VAL A 122 1.56 -3.66 -22.05
N ARG A 123 2.55 -2.86 -22.46
CA ARG A 123 3.40 -2.10 -21.53
C ARG A 123 2.63 -1.06 -20.72
N ARG A 124 1.57 -0.45 -21.30
CA ARG A 124 0.71 0.47 -20.56
C ARG A 124 -0.13 -0.28 -19.53
N LEU A 125 -0.72 -1.41 -19.90
CA LEU A 125 -1.45 -2.27 -18.96
C LEU A 125 -0.57 -2.70 -17.79
N ALA A 126 0.64 -3.20 -18.08
CA ALA A 126 1.59 -3.62 -17.05
C ALA A 126 1.93 -2.47 -16.09
N ARG A 127 2.18 -1.26 -16.62
CA ARG A 127 2.47 -0.07 -15.80
C ARG A 127 1.28 0.36 -14.94
N ASP A 128 0.06 0.35 -15.49
CA ASP A 128 -1.13 0.72 -14.74
C ASP A 128 -1.34 -0.24 -13.57
N ILE A 129 -1.22 -1.55 -13.81
CA ILE A 129 -1.37 -2.60 -12.79
C ILE A 129 -0.26 -2.53 -11.74
N ASP A 130 1.00 -2.33 -12.15
CA ASP A 130 2.13 -2.16 -11.24
C ASP A 130 1.97 -0.93 -10.35
N THR A 131 1.49 0.19 -10.93
CA THR A 131 1.17 1.41 -10.17
C THR A 131 0.09 1.14 -9.12
N TRP A 132 -0.93 0.33 -9.45
CA TRP A 132 -1.95 -0.08 -8.49
C TRP A 132 -1.38 -0.98 -7.40
N ALA A 133 -0.52 -1.94 -7.73
CA ALA A 133 0.12 -2.81 -6.74
C ALA A 133 0.99 -2.01 -5.76
N VAL A 134 1.77 -1.04 -6.24
CA VAL A 134 2.57 -0.14 -5.39
C VAL A 134 1.67 0.70 -4.49
N ARG A 135 0.58 1.26 -5.02
CA ARG A 135 -0.36 2.05 -4.22
C ARG A 135 -1.10 1.18 -3.20
N ALA A 136 -1.52 -0.02 -3.59
CA ALA A 136 -2.15 -0.99 -2.70
C ALA A 136 -1.23 -1.32 -1.54
N ARG A 137 0.05 -1.62 -1.83
CA ARG A 137 1.05 -1.88 -0.80
C ARG A 137 1.21 -0.70 0.14
N ARG A 138 1.30 0.54 -0.34
CA ARG A 138 1.38 1.73 0.52
C ARG A 138 0.14 1.97 1.38
N LEU A 139 -1.03 1.51 0.95
CA LEU A 139 -2.28 1.63 1.70
C LEU A 139 -2.46 0.49 2.72
N LEU A 140 -1.89 -0.68 2.43
CA LEU A 140 -2.00 -1.90 3.23
C LEU A 140 -0.82 -2.12 4.19
N ASP A 141 0.38 -1.68 3.81
CA ASP A 141 1.48 -1.46 4.74
C ASP A 141 1.02 -0.30 5.63
N ASP A 142 0.37 -0.68 6.73
CA ASP A 142 0.10 0.15 7.89
C ASP A 142 1.43 0.47 8.56
N GLU A 143 2.35 1.10 7.82
CA GLU A 143 3.47 1.77 8.41
C GLU A 143 2.88 2.98 9.14
N HIS A 144 2.39 2.71 10.34
CA HIS A 144 1.63 3.63 11.16
C HIS A 144 2.45 4.90 11.31
N VAL A 145 2.04 5.95 10.60
CA VAL A 145 2.74 7.21 10.61
C VAL A 145 2.25 8.00 11.82
N TRP A 146 3.08 8.01 12.86
CA TRP A 146 2.89 8.87 14.02
C TRP A 146 3.25 10.31 13.65
N GLU A 147 2.27 11.21 13.77
CA GLU A 147 2.53 12.65 13.74
C GLU A 147 3.07 13.11 15.09
N LEU A 148 4.30 13.60 15.12
CA LEU A 148 4.95 14.06 16.34
C LEU A 148 4.61 15.53 16.59
N ARG A 149 3.96 15.80 17.72
CA ARG A 149 3.52 17.15 18.13
C ARG A 149 4.65 17.97 18.75
N ALA A 150 5.75 18.08 18.03
CA ALA A 150 6.94 18.78 18.48
C ALA A 150 7.59 19.56 17.33
N PRO A 151 8.32 20.66 17.62
CA PRO A 151 9.10 21.35 16.60
C PRO A 151 10.22 20.44 16.08
N CYS A 152 10.51 20.53 14.79
CA CYS A 152 11.67 19.87 14.20
C CYS A 152 12.96 20.36 14.86
N PRO A 153 13.83 19.48 15.39
CA PRO A 153 15.08 19.91 16.02
C PRO A 153 16.08 20.51 15.02
N SER A 154 15.91 20.26 13.71
CA SER A 154 16.79 20.80 12.67
C SER A 154 16.36 22.18 12.16
N CYS A 155 15.06 22.44 12.00
CA CYS A 155 14.56 23.70 11.41
C CYS A 155 13.62 24.50 12.30
N GLY A 156 13.18 23.95 13.43
CA GLY A 156 12.26 24.58 14.38
C GLY A 156 10.79 24.56 13.96
N GLU A 157 10.47 24.12 12.75
CA GLU A 157 9.09 24.15 12.24
C GLU A 157 8.21 23.11 12.96
N THR A 158 6.97 23.50 13.29
CA THR A 158 6.03 22.62 14.00
C THR A 158 4.88 22.18 13.10
N ILE A 159 4.44 23.03 12.18
CA ILE A 159 3.30 22.79 11.30
C ILE A 159 3.69 23.15 9.87
N VAL A 160 3.36 22.26 8.93
CA VAL A 160 3.47 22.50 7.50
C VAL A 160 2.06 22.55 6.92
N SER A 161 1.78 23.58 6.12
CA SER A 161 0.53 23.67 5.36
C SER A 161 0.78 23.22 3.92
N GLY A 162 0.00 22.25 3.45
CA GLY A 162 0.06 21.71 2.10
C GLY A 162 -1.33 21.53 1.52
N GLN A 163 -1.44 21.38 0.20
CA GLN A 163 -2.71 20.98 -0.41
C GLN A 163 -2.86 19.46 -0.35
N ASP A 164 -4.01 18.98 0.07
CA ASP A 164 -4.36 17.56 -0.03
C ASP A 164 -4.77 17.19 -1.46
N SER A 165 -5.07 15.91 -1.68
CA SER A 165 -5.52 15.39 -2.97
C SER A 165 -6.88 15.94 -3.44
N ALA A 166 -7.66 16.57 -2.55
CA ALA A 166 -8.91 17.26 -2.86
C ALA A 166 -8.71 18.75 -3.19
N GLY A 167 -7.48 19.26 -3.08
CA GLY A 167 -7.12 20.66 -3.32
C GLY A 167 -7.36 21.57 -2.11
N GLU A 168 -7.71 20.99 -0.95
CA GLU A 168 -7.90 21.73 0.30
C GLU A 168 -6.55 21.98 0.97
N THR A 169 -6.37 23.18 1.52
CA THR A 169 -5.17 23.48 2.33
C THR A 169 -5.32 22.84 3.70
N VAL A 170 -4.54 21.79 3.94
CA VAL A 170 -4.47 21.08 5.21
C VAL A 170 -3.20 21.47 5.98
N SER A 171 -3.32 21.57 7.30
CA SER A 171 -2.17 21.79 8.19
C SER A 171 -1.81 20.48 8.89
N GLN A 172 -0.55 20.10 8.82
CA GLN A 172 -0.03 18.83 9.32
C GLN A 172 1.21 19.09 10.18
N TYR A 173 1.50 18.22 11.15
CA TYR A 173 2.73 18.38 11.94
C TYR A 173 3.96 18.19 11.07
N ALA A 174 4.98 19.01 11.31
CA ALA A 174 6.20 19.01 10.53
C ALA A 174 7.01 17.73 10.71
N LEU A 175 6.90 17.06 11.85
CA LEU A 175 7.58 15.80 12.14
C LEU A 175 6.63 14.60 12.03
N ARG A 176 7.07 13.60 11.28
CA ARG A 176 6.40 12.30 11.16
C ARG A 176 7.39 11.19 11.42
N ALA A 177 6.93 10.12 12.04
CA ALA A 177 7.74 8.95 12.30
C ALA A 177 6.93 7.69 12.07
N ASN A 178 7.61 6.64 11.67
CA ASN A 178 7.07 5.30 11.62
C ASN A 178 8.09 4.33 12.25
N LEU A 179 7.97 3.02 12.02
CA LEU A 179 8.90 2.06 12.62
C LEU A 179 10.30 2.10 11.97
N SER A 180 10.40 2.58 10.73
CA SER A 180 11.59 2.47 9.88
C SER A 180 12.33 3.79 9.66
N SER A 181 11.66 4.93 9.80
CA SER A 181 12.25 6.26 9.72
C SER A 181 11.39 7.35 10.35
N ALA A 182 12.04 8.47 10.72
CA ALA A 182 11.37 9.72 11.00
C ALA A 182 11.83 10.77 10.00
N GLU A 183 10.94 11.68 9.61
CA GLU A 183 11.25 12.75 8.67
C GLU A 183 10.60 14.08 9.08
N CYS A 184 11.20 15.17 8.59
CA CYS A 184 10.62 16.49 8.67
C CYS A 184 10.09 16.94 7.30
N LEU A 185 8.79 17.22 7.20
CA LEU A 185 8.14 17.69 5.98
C LEU A 185 8.57 19.11 5.57
N ALA A 186 9.09 19.91 6.51
CA ALA A 186 9.50 21.30 6.24
C ALA A 186 10.91 21.40 5.63
N CYS A 187 11.89 20.72 6.23
CA CYS A 187 13.29 20.80 5.80
C CYS A 187 13.81 19.52 5.11
N GLY A 188 13.02 18.45 5.09
CA GLY A 188 13.41 17.16 4.51
C GLY A 188 14.45 16.39 5.32
N MET A 189 14.74 16.80 6.56
CA MET A 189 15.66 16.05 7.44
C MET A 189 15.08 14.65 7.72
N HIS A 190 15.92 13.63 7.68
CA HIS A 190 15.55 12.24 7.92
C HIS A 190 16.38 11.64 9.06
N TRP A 191 15.74 10.79 9.86
CA TRP A 191 16.35 10.04 10.96
C TRP A 191 16.03 8.56 10.80
N ALA A 192 17.08 7.73 10.76
CA ALA A 192 16.95 6.28 10.80
C ALA A 192 16.57 5.79 12.22
N PRO A 193 16.09 4.54 12.40
CA PRO A 193 15.57 4.03 13.67
C PRO A 193 16.58 4.10 14.82
N GLU A 194 17.87 3.98 14.50
CA GLU A 194 18.96 4.04 15.49
C GLU A 194 19.03 5.42 16.18
N TYR A 195 18.47 6.46 15.56
CA TYR A 195 18.45 7.83 16.08
C TYR A 195 17.17 8.17 16.86
N TYR A 196 16.21 7.26 16.99
CA TYR A 196 14.92 7.55 17.64
C TYR A 196 15.06 7.92 19.10
N ARG A 197 15.97 7.28 19.82
CA ARG A 197 16.23 7.63 21.23
C ARG A 197 16.72 9.07 21.36
N MET A 198 17.64 9.48 20.49
CA MET A 198 18.16 10.86 20.45
C MET A 198 17.06 11.84 20.03
N LEU A 199 16.29 11.50 19.00
CA LEU A 199 15.17 12.33 18.54
C LEU A 199 14.13 12.53 19.64
N GLY A 200 13.76 11.46 20.36
CA GLY A 200 12.86 11.49 21.51
C GLY A 200 13.33 12.44 22.61
N GLN A 201 14.62 12.43 22.93
CA GLN A 201 15.20 13.37 23.90
C GLN A 201 15.14 14.82 23.41
N LEU A 202 15.43 15.07 22.14
CA LEU A 202 15.41 16.41 21.55
C LEU A 202 14.00 17.03 21.53
N ILE A 203 12.98 16.20 21.29
CA ILE A 203 11.57 16.64 21.26
C ILE A 203 10.90 16.59 22.64
N GLY A 204 11.60 16.14 23.69
CA GLY A 204 11.07 16.03 25.05
C GLY A 204 10.03 14.91 25.22
N ALA A 205 10.07 13.87 24.38
CA ALA A 205 9.20 12.71 24.53
C ALA A 205 9.60 11.90 25.78
N PRO A 206 8.64 11.48 26.62
CA PRO A 206 8.93 10.62 27.76
C PRO A 206 9.47 9.27 27.27
N THR A 207 10.56 8.80 27.87
CA THR A 207 11.07 7.45 27.63
C THR A 207 10.01 6.46 28.11
N PRO A 208 9.56 5.49 27.27
CA PRO A 208 8.61 4.49 27.72
C PRO A 208 9.21 3.63 28.83
N ASP A 209 8.43 3.39 29.88
CA ASP A 209 8.83 2.54 31.02
C ASP A 209 9.21 1.14 30.51
N GLY A 210 10.46 0.73 30.74
CA GLY A 210 10.96 -0.61 30.40
C GLY A 210 12.11 -0.69 29.38
N VAL A 211 12.56 0.43 28.80
CA VAL A 211 13.80 0.46 28.02
C VAL A 211 14.98 0.65 28.98
N LEU A 212 15.71 -0.43 29.26
CA LEU A 212 16.88 -0.45 30.15
C LEU A 212 17.95 0.57 29.71
N GLU A 213 18.58 1.18 30.71
CA GLU A 213 19.64 2.18 30.59
C GLU A 213 20.80 1.76 29.67
#